data_AF-A0A163S2S6-F1
#
_entry.id   AF-A0A163S2S6-F1
#
_cell.length_a   1.000
_cell.length_b   1.000
_cell.length_c   1.000
_cell.angle_alpha   90.00
_cell.angle_beta   90.00
_cell.angle_gamma   90.00
#
_symmetry.space_group_name_H-M   'P 1'
#
loop_
_entity.id
_entity.type
_entity.pdbx_description
1 polymer ?
#
loop_
_entity_poly.entity_id
_entity_poly.type
_entity_poly.pdbx_seq_one_letter_code
_entity_poly.pdbx_strand_id
1 'polypeptide(L)'
;MDFIIRLTDRISDFNGCVEMIQLTDRFDKKDTKLEEMLIVENRLVEGSFKMSVQELFATIQDATVGDDHIPTPLLPTNCLKHVWVNRVGNVHRVYVEVPKKRWDITYHNQAFKDVGFPRMIFRYMIKNQSVELETIVAVKDQVLIKEDTPIFHFPFSHVSTEGYVCMGGNKFPDVKAIQQLGTFHTVFLSSPFQDDYGAKTTTGKQIREIFTSLKGNDFNDEWLLKKNKTFNEL
;
A
#
# COMPACT_ATOMS: atom_id res chain seq x y z
N MET A 1 -16.66 9.66 28.16
CA MET A 1 -16.85 8.29 27.70
C MET A 1 -15.81 7.43 28.37
N ASP A 2 -16.27 6.54 29.23
CA ASP A 2 -15.44 5.77 30.13
C ASP A 2 -15.63 4.27 29.88
N PHE A 3 -14.59 3.50 30.17
CA PHE A 3 -14.62 2.04 30.16
C PHE A 3 -14.91 1.51 31.57
N ILE A 4 -15.83 0.55 31.62
CA ILE A 4 -16.07 -0.26 32.81
C ILE A 4 -15.50 -1.64 32.56
N ILE A 5 -14.65 -2.09 33.48
CA ILE A 5 -14.11 -3.44 33.50
C ILE A 5 -14.63 -4.13 34.76
N ARG A 6 -15.38 -5.22 34.60
CA ARG A 6 -15.72 -6.10 35.72
C ARG A 6 -14.75 -7.27 35.76
N LEU A 7 -14.05 -7.40 36.87
CA LEU A 7 -13.11 -8.49 37.14
C LEU A 7 -13.73 -9.46 38.14
N THR A 8 -13.56 -10.76 37.90
CA THR A 8 -13.84 -11.80 38.88
C THR A 8 -12.72 -12.81 38.94
N ASP A 9 -12.59 -13.45 40.10
CA ASP A 9 -11.65 -14.55 40.32
C ASP A 9 -12.44 -15.87 40.28
N ARG A 10 -12.01 -16.80 39.42
CA ARG A 10 -12.55 -18.17 39.45
C ARG A 10 -11.63 -19.01 40.32
N ILE A 11 -12.23 -19.62 41.35
CA ILE A 11 -11.58 -20.37 42.43
C ILE A 11 -10.57 -21.44 41.96
N SER A 12 -10.62 -21.87 40.70
CA SER A 12 -9.75 -22.93 40.17
C SER A 12 -8.32 -22.52 39.81
N ASP A 13 -8.05 -21.27 39.36
CA ASP A 13 -6.83 -21.05 38.56
C ASP A 13 -6.00 -19.78 38.87
N PHE A 14 -6.31 -19.01 39.93
CA PHE A 14 -5.59 -17.76 40.32
C PHE A 14 -5.42 -16.71 39.21
N ASN A 15 -6.06 -16.90 38.06
CA ASN A 15 -6.07 -15.97 36.95
C ASN A 15 -7.39 -15.19 37.00
N GLY A 16 -7.32 -13.90 37.33
CA GLY A 16 -8.46 -13.02 37.22
C GLY A 16 -8.97 -12.97 35.78
N CYS A 17 -10.29 -13.02 35.63
CA CYS A 17 -10.93 -12.97 34.33
C CYS A 17 -11.78 -11.70 34.18
N VAL A 18 -11.74 -11.12 32.98
CA VAL A 18 -12.61 -10.01 32.61
C VAL A 18 -13.95 -10.57 32.22
N GLU A 19 -14.98 -10.34 33.04
CA GLU A 19 -16.33 -10.82 32.76
C GLU A 19 -17.08 -9.91 31.79
N MET A 20 -16.78 -8.61 31.85
CA MET A 20 -17.50 -7.60 31.09
C MET A 20 -16.61 -6.38 30.83
N ILE A 21 -16.65 -5.92 29.58
CA ILE A 21 -16.10 -4.64 29.12
C ILE A 21 -17.26 -3.86 28.52
N GLN A 22 -17.55 -2.67 29.07
CA GLN A 22 -18.61 -1.81 28.58
C GLN A 22 -18.12 -0.36 28.44
N LEU A 23 -18.48 0.26 27.32
CA LEU A 23 -18.33 1.69 27.06
C LEU A 23 -19.61 2.41 27.51
N THR A 24 -19.49 3.42 28.36
CA THR A 24 -20.65 4.22 28.80
C THR A 24 -20.27 5.65 29.15
N ASP A 25 -21.24 6.55 29.04
CA ASP A 25 -21.17 7.92 29.56
C ASP A 25 -21.86 8.08 30.93
N ARG A 26 -22.50 7.01 31.42
CA ARG A 26 -23.18 6.96 32.72
C ARG A 26 -22.83 5.68 33.46
N PHE A 27 -22.31 5.82 34.66
CA PHE A 27 -22.05 4.71 35.58
C PHE A 27 -22.58 5.10 36.97
N ASP A 28 -23.60 4.38 37.43
CA ASP A 28 -24.35 4.73 38.65
C ASP A 28 -23.84 3.99 39.92
N LYS A 29 -22.74 3.22 39.80
CA LYS A 29 -22.09 2.57 40.95
C LYS A 29 -20.95 3.45 41.48
N LYS A 30 -20.54 3.25 42.74
CA LYS A 30 -19.38 3.94 43.32
C LYS A 30 -18.18 3.81 42.38
N ASP A 31 -17.67 4.95 41.94
CA ASP A 31 -16.51 5.06 41.06
C ASP A 31 -15.26 4.60 41.82
N THR A 32 -14.84 3.35 41.63
CA THR A 32 -13.51 2.90 42.05
C THR A 32 -12.58 3.00 40.84
N LYS A 33 -11.51 3.79 40.95
CA LYS A 33 -10.50 3.86 39.88
C LYS A 33 -9.76 2.54 39.77
N LEU A 34 -9.32 2.19 38.56
CA LEU A 34 -8.50 0.98 38.35
C LEU A 34 -7.22 0.98 39.21
N GLU A 35 -6.64 2.16 39.47
CA GLU A 35 -5.46 2.36 40.34
C GLU A 35 -5.70 1.96 41.80
N GLU A 36 -6.96 1.99 42.25
CA GLU A 36 -7.37 1.64 43.62
C GLU A 36 -7.70 0.15 43.76
N MET A 37 -7.42 -0.65 42.72
CA MET A 37 -7.58 -2.10 42.74
C MET A 37 -6.69 -2.71 43.83
N LEU A 38 -7.33 -3.19 44.91
CA LEU A 38 -6.66 -3.87 46.00
C LEU A 38 -6.36 -5.32 45.59
N ILE A 39 -5.10 -5.74 45.75
CA ILE A 39 -4.71 -7.15 45.72
C ILE A 39 -4.65 -7.60 47.18
N VAL A 40 -5.58 -8.46 47.59
CA VAL A 40 -5.63 -9.01 48.95
C VAL A 40 -5.22 -10.48 48.88
N GLU A 41 -4.18 -10.88 49.62
CA GLU A 41 -3.68 -12.27 49.64
C GLU A 41 -3.41 -12.85 48.24
N ASN A 42 -2.85 -12.02 47.34
CA ASN A 42 -2.57 -12.39 45.94
C ASN A 42 -3.82 -12.73 45.10
N ARG A 43 -5.01 -12.32 45.57
CA ARG A 43 -6.28 -12.43 44.84
C ARG A 43 -6.77 -11.06 44.39
N LEU A 44 -7.34 -11.04 43.19
CA LEU A 44 -8.02 -9.87 42.66
C LEU A 44 -9.35 -9.71 43.39
N VAL A 45 -9.60 -8.54 43.95
CA VAL A 45 -10.90 -8.22 44.54
C VAL A 45 -11.92 -8.08 43.40
N GLU A 46 -12.98 -8.90 43.45
CA GLU A 46 -14.11 -8.77 42.52
C GLU A 46 -14.69 -7.35 42.60
N GLY A 47 -14.76 -6.69 41.45
CA GLY A 47 -15.11 -5.28 41.41
C GLY A 47 -15.42 -4.78 40.00
N SER A 48 -16.09 -3.63 39.94
CA SER A 48 -16.26 -2.86 38.71
C SER A 48 -15.34 -1.65 38.78
N PHE A 49 -14.41 -1.56 37.85
CA PHE A 49 -13.39 -0.53 37.82
C PHE A 49 -13.62 0.39 36.63
N LYS A 50 -13.35 1.68 36.85
CA LYS A 50 -13.49 2.71 35.84
C LYS A 50 -12.11 3.16 35.34
N MET A 51 -11.98 3.29 34.03
CA MET A 51 -10.83 3.93 33.39
C MET A 51 -11.28 4.73 32.16
N SER A 52 -10.55 5.79 31.84
CA SER A 52 -10.76 6.53 30.59
C SER A 52 -10.27 5.74 29.38
N VAL A 53 -10.76 6.13 28.20
CA VAL A 53 -10.29 5.56 26.93
C VAL A 53 -8.79 5.80 26.73
N GLN A 54 -8.32 6.98 27.13
CA GLN A 54 -6.91 7.37 27.05
C GLN A 54 -6.03 6.48 27.94
N GLU A 55 -6.45 6.21 29.18
CA GLU A 55 -5.73 5.34 30.10
C GLU A 55 -5.70 3.89 29.59
N LEU A 56 -6.76 3.41 28.93
CA LEU A 56 -6.78 2.07 28.34
C LEU A 56 -5.76 1.95 27.21
N PHE A 57 -5.74 2.93 26.30
CA PHE A 57 -4.74 2.96 25.23
C PHE A 57 -3.32 3.02 25.78
N ALA A 58 -3.06 3.86 26.77
CA ALA A 58 -1.75 3.94 27.43
C ALA A 58 -1.36 2.61 28.06
N THR A 59 -2.26 1.98 28.82
CA THR A 59 -1.98 0.69 29.50
C THR A 59 -1.73 -0.44 28.50
N ILE A 60 -2.50 -0.52 27.41
CA ILE A 60 -2.26 -1.49 26.34
C ILE A 60 -0.93 -1.21 25.66
N GLN A 61 -0.64 0.05 25.33
CA GLN A 61 0.63 0.44 24.71
C GLN A 61 1.80 0.03 25.58
N ASP A 62 1.78 0.37 26.88
CA ASP A 62 2.80 0.03 27.87
C ASP A 62 2.96 -1.49 28.04
N ALA A 63 1.86 -2.24 28.07
CA ALA A 63 1.88 -3.70 28.12
C ALA A 63 2.39 -4.35 26.83
N THR A 64 2.27 -3.65 25.69
CA THR A 64 2.81 -4.07 24.39
C THR A 64 4.23 -3.59 24.13
N VAL A 65 4.90 -2.91 25.07
CA VAL A 65 6.34 -2.56 24.98
C VAL A 65 7.20 -3.81 25.26
N GLY A 66 6.93 -4.89 24.54
CA GLY A 66 7.97 -5.80 24.09
C GLY A 66 8.66 -5.15 22.88
N ASP A 67 9.95 -5.42 22.70
CA ASP A 67 10.73 -4.96 21.55
C ASP A 67 10.31 -5.72 20.28
N ASP A 68 9.06 -5.54 19.86
CA ASP A 68 8.46 -6.18 18.70
C ASP A 68 8.90 -5.45 17.42
N HIS A 69 10.18 -5.56 17.11
CA HIS A 69 10.69 -5.28 15.78
C HIS A 69 10.01 -6.26 14.81
N ILE A 70 8.96 -5.80 14.12
CA ILE A 70 8.37 -6.54 13.01
C ILE A 70 9.17 -6.19 11.75
N PRO A 71 10.08 -7.05 11.28
CA PRO A 71 10.86 -6.76 10.09
C PRO A 71 9.95 -6.69 8.87
N THR A 72 10.22 -5.74 7.99
CA THR A 72 9.65 -5.82 6.64
C THR A 72 10.25 -7.02 5.91
N PRO A 73 9.45 -7.76 5.11
CA PRO A 73 10.00 -8.79 4.24
C PRO A 73 11.01 -8.19 3.25
N LEU A 74 11.84 -9.05 2.63
CA LEU A 74 12.75 -8.62 1.57
C LEU A 74 11.97 -7.91 0.46
N LEU A 75 12.26 -6.62 0.29
CA LEU A 75 11.57 -5.77 -0.67
C LEU A 75 12.08 -6.05 -2.08
N PRO A 76 11.23 -5.86 -3.12
CA PRO A 76 11.69 -5.90 -4.50
C PRO A 76 12.76 -4.84 -4.76
N THR A 77 13.64 -5.12 -5.72
CA THR A 77 14.61 -4.13 -6.22
C THR A 77 13.86 -2.87 -6.66
N ASN A 78 14.41 -1.70 -6.34
CA ASN A 78 13.79 -0.40 -6.60
C ASN A 78 12.42 -0.20 -5.92
N CYS A 79 12.18 -0.85 -4.77
CA CYS A 79 11.03 -0.54 -3.92
C CYS A 79 11.15 0.89 -3.37
N LEU A 80 10.16 1.72 -3.64
CA LEU A 80 10.06 3.09 -3.15
C LEU A 80 9.30 3.19 -1.83
N LYS A 81 8.26 2.37 -1.69
CA LYS A 81 7.32 2.44 -0.56
C LYS A 81 6.61 1.09 -0.39
N HIS A 82 6.43 0.66 0.86
CA HIS A 82 5.60 -0.48 1.24
C HIS A 82 4.60 -0.03 2.30
N VAL A 83 3.32 -0.32 2.08
CA VAL A 83 2.23 0.13 2.96
C VAL A 83 1.32 -1.05 3.28
N TRP A 84 1.19 -1.37 4.57
CA TRP A 84 0.15 -2.28 5.02
C TRP A 84 -1.21 -1.58 4.98
N VAL A 85 -2.13 -2.09 4.16
CA VAL A 85 -3.51 -1.60 4.11
C VAL A 85 -4.35 -2.32 5.16
N ASN A 86 -4.15 -3.63 5.30
CA ASN A 86 -4.74 -4.45 6.36
C ASN A 86 -3.77 -5.58 6.70
N ARG A 87 -3.12 -5.52 7.87
CA ARG A 87 -2.16 -6.53 8.32
C ARG A 87 -2.81 -7.88 8.57
N VAL A 88 -3.97 -7.91 9.24
CA VAL A 88 -4.70 -9.14 9.56
C VAL A 88 -5.17 -9.86 8.30
N GLY A 89 -5.65 -9.10 7.31
CA GLY A 89 -6.10 -9.62 6.02
C GLY A 89 -4.97 -9.83 4.99
N ASN A 90 -3.71 -9.63 5.37
CA ASN A 90 -2.53 -9.67 4.51
C ASN A 90 -2.73 -8.88 3.19
N VAL A 91 -3.19 -7.63 3.33
CA VAL A 91 -3.36 -6.68 2.23
C VAL A 91 -2.33 -5.58 2.36
N HIS A 92 -1.50 -5.41 1.34
CA HIS A 92 -0.52 -4.33 1.30
C HIS A 92 -0.34 -3.78 -0.10
N ARG A 93 0.25 -2.58 -0.18
CA ARG A 93 0.65 -1.92 -1.41
C ARG A 93 2.16 -1.82 -1.49
N VAL A 94 2.71 -2.07 -2.67
CA VAL A 94 4.15 -1.96 -2.95
C VAL A 94 4.32 -1.07 -4.16
N TYR A 95 5.20 -0.07 -4.03
CA TYR A 95 5.53 0.88 -5.08
C TYR A 95 6.91 0.54 -5.62
N VAL A 96 6.99 0.16 -6.89
CA VAL A 96 8.23 -0.27 -7.54
C VAL A 96 8.57 0.75 -8.63
N GLU A 97 9.78 1.28 -8.56
CA GLU A 97 10.34 2.09 -9.64
C GLU A 97 10.85 1.19 -10.78
N VAL A 98 10.42 1.54 -11.99
CA VAL A 98 10.97 0.99 -13.23
C VAL A 98 11.80 2.09 -13.88
N PRO A 99 13.12 1.91 -14.04
CA PRO A 99 13.99 2.94 -14.59
C PRO A 99 13.66 3.20 -16.06
N LYS A 100 14.03 4.40 -16.53
CA LYS A 100 13.93 4.75 -17.95
C LYS A 100 14.71 3.75 -18.78
N LYS A 101 14.03 3.11 -19.73
CA LYS A 101 14.61 2.03 -20.54
C LYS A 101 13.85 1.86 -21.85
N ARG A 102 14.51 1.24 -22.81
CA ARG A 102 13.89 0.77 -24.06
C ARG A 102 13.35 -0.65 -23.89
N TRP A 103 12.21 -0.90 -24.51
CA TRP A 103 11.54 -2.20 -24.46
C TRP A 103 11.08 -2.62 -25.86
N ASP A 104 11.16 -3.92 -26.11
CA ASP A 104 10.46 -4.54 -27.23
C ASP A 104 8.99 -4.69 -26.83
N ILE A 105 8.09 -4.14 -27.64
CA ILE A 105 6.65 -4.14 -27.38
C ILE A 105 5.88 -4.58 -28.61
N THR A 106 4.67 -5.08 -28.38
CA THR A 106 3.71 -5.36 -29.45
C THR A 106 2.65 -4.27 -29.41
N TYR A 107 2.36 -3.65 -30.55
CA TYR A 107 1.23 -2.75 -30.72
C TYR A 107 0.26 -3.34 -31.74
N HIS A 108 -0.96 -3.64 -31.30
CA HIS A 108 -1.89 -4.54 -31.99
C HIS A 108 -1.22 -5.87 -32.33
N ASN A 109 -0.95 -6.12 -33.62
CA ASN A 109 -0.26 -7.33 -34.11
C ASN A 109 1.15 -7.03 -34.67
N GLN A 110 1.66 -5.81 -34.44
CA GLN A 110 2.94 -5.36 -34.97
C GLN A 110 3.98 -5.23 -33.85
N ALA A 111 5.13 -5.88 -34.03
CA ALA A 111 6.27 -5.72 -33.13
C ALA A 111 7.00 -4.40 -33.36
N PHE A 112 7.27 -3.68 -32.28
CA PHE A 112 8.16 -2.52 -32.23
C PHE A 112 9.34 -2.85 -31.33
N LYS A 113 10.55 -2.69 -31.86
CA LYS A 113 11.78 -2.98 -31.12
C LYS A 113 12.36 -1.72 -30.52
N ASP A 114 12.94 -1.87 -29.33
CA ASP A 114 13.79 -0.86 -28.70
C ASP A 114 13.08 0.50 -28.54
N VAL A 115 11.82 0.48 -28.10
CA VAL A 115 10.98 1.67 -27.90
C VAL A 115 11.29 2.28 -26.55
N GLY A 116 11.64 3.57 -26.50
CA GLY A 116 11.90 4.27 -25.25
C GLY A 116 10.65 4.42 -24.37
N PHE A 117 10.76 4.03 -23.09
CA PHE A 117 9.76 4.31 -22.05
C PHE A 117 10.34 5.29 -21.04
N PRO A 118 9.52 6.18 -20.44
CA PRO A 118 9.97 7.04 -19.37
C PRO A 118 10.30 6.21 -18.11
N ARG A 119 10.88 6.86 -17.11
CA ARG A 119 10.94 6.31 -15.76
C ARG A 119 9.52 6.24 -15.18
N MET A 120 9.17 5.11 -14.56
CA MET A 120 7.80 4.80 -14.13
C MET A 120 7.75 4.34 -12.69
N ILE A 121 6.59 4.52 -12.06
CA ILE A 121 6.27 3.97 -10.76
C ILE A 121 5.05 3.07 -10.92
N PHE A 122 5.21 1.81 -10.52
CA PHE A 122 4.16 0.80 -10.52
C PHE A 122 3.67 0.62 -9.09
N ARG A 123 2.36 0.79 -8.86
CA ARG A 123 1.72 0.51 -7.57
C ARG A 123 0.97 -0.81 -7.65
N TYR A 124 1.48 -1.82 -6.96
CA TYR A 124 0.83 -3.12 -6.82
C TYR A 124 0.04 -3.17 -5.54
N MET A 125 -1.17 -3.71 -5.59
CA MET A 125 -1.89 -4.22 -4.42
C MET A 125 -1.72 -5.74 -4.37
N ILE A 126 -1.37 -6.24 -3.20
CA ILE A 126 -1.23 -7.66 -2.94
C ILE A 126 -2.24 -8.03 -1.87
N LYS A 127 -3.03 -9.07 -2.14
CA LYS A 127 -3.97 -9.66 -1.20
C LYS A 127 -3.65 -11.14 -1.09
N ASN A 128 -3.10 -11.54 0.05
CA ASN A 128 -2.47 -12.84 0.24
C ASN A 128 -1.33 -13.06 -0.77
N GLN A 129 -1.59 -13.83 -1.82
CA GLN A 129 -0.64 -14.11 -2.91
C GLN A 129 -1.09 -13.50 -4.24
N SER A 130 -2.33 -13.00 -4.33
CA SER A 130 -2.84 -12.42 -5.56
C SER A 130 -2.30 -11.01 -5.74
N VAL A 131 -1.86 -10.69 -6.95
CA VAL A 131 -1.29 -9.39 -7.31
C VAL A 131 -2.17 -8.67 -8.30
N GLU A 132 -2.48 -7.42 -8.00
CA GLU A 132 -3.15 -6.49 -8.87
C GLU A 132 -2.24 -5.28 -9.10
N LEU A 133 -2.04 -4.89 -10.36
CA LEU A 133 -1.38 -3.64 -10.70
C LEU A 133 -2.45 -2.54 -10.71
N GLU A 134 -2.53 -1.75 -9.64
CA GLU A 134 -3.55 -0.73 -9.51
C GLU A 134 -3.25 0.50 -10.37
N THR A 135 -1.98 0.94 -10.42
CA THR A 135 -1.63 2.23 -11.02
C THR A 135 -0.23 2.26 -11.61
N ILE A 136 -0.09 2.93 -12.76
CA ILE A 136 1.20 3.34 -13.32
C ILE A 136 1.21 4.86 -13.50
N VAL A 137 2.30 5.49 -13.07
CA VAL A 137 2.59 6.90 -13.35
C VAL A 137 4.02 7.06 -13.84
N ALA A 138 4.29 8.15 -14.55
CA ALA A 138 5.63 8.50 -15.03
C ALA A 138 6.27 9.57 -14.14
N VAL A 139 7.59 9.60 -14.10
CA VAL A 139 8.41 10.63 -13.46
C VAL A 139 9.58 11.01 -14.36
N LYS A 140 10.13 12.22 -14.20
CA LYS A 140 11.32 12.65 -14.95
C LYS A 140 12.58 11.92 -14.46
N ASP A 141 13.52 11.71 -15.37
CA ASP A 141 14.71 10.85 -15.22
C ASP A 141 15.88 11.46 -14.43
N GLN A 142 15.64 12.55 -13.70
CA GLN A 142 16.73 13.32 -13.05
C GLN A 142 16.43 13.70 -11.60
N VAL A 143 15.29 13.27 -11.07
CA VAL A 143 14.84 13.66 -9.73
C VAL A 143 14.84 12.43 -8.84
N LEU A 144 15.58 12.46 -7.72
CA LEU A 144 15.40 11.47 -6.66
C LEU A 144 13.93 11.47 -6.24
N ILE A 145 13.27 10.31 -6.23
CA ILE A 145 11.85 10.24 -5.90
C ILE A 145 11.70 10.51 -4.40
N LYS A 146 11.01 11.61 -4.09
CA LYS A 146 10.59 12.07 -2.77
C LYS A 146 9.07 12.20 -2.75
N GLU A 147 8.51 12.40 -1.57
CA GLU A 147 7.06 12.56 -1.37
C GLU A 147 6.44 13.70 -2.20
N ASP A 148 7.17 14.80 -2.39
CA ASP A 148 6.76 15.97 -3.17
C ASP A 148 7.08 15.87 -4.67
N THR A 149 7.67 14.75 -5.12
CA THR A 149 8.06 14.57 -6.53
C THR A 149 6.82 14.62 -7.42
N PRO A 150 6.77 15.54 -8.41
CA PRO A 150 5.67 15.62 -9.34
C PRO A 150 5.53 14.34 -10.15
N ILE A 151 4.29 13.84 -10.26
CA ILE A 151 3.97 12.69 -11.10
C ILE A 151 3.28 13.12 -12.39
N PHE A 152 3.51 12.32 -13.43
CA PHE A 152 3.02 12.55 -14.79
C PHE A 152 2.16 11.37 -15.23
N HIS A 153 1.30 11.61 -16.22
CA HIS A 153 0.53 10.54 -16.84
C HIS A 153 1.48 9.54 -17.50
N PHE A 154 1.15 8.25 -17.39
CA PHE A 154 1.76 7.24 -18.23
C PHE A 154 1.39 7.52 -19.71
N PRO A 155 2.37 7.58 -20.63
CA PRO A 155 2.15 8.16 -21.94
C PRO A 155 1.38 7.27 -22.93
N PHE A 156 1.28 5.95 -22.67
CA PHE A 156 0.74 4.96 -23.61
C PHE A 156 -0.63 4.39 -23.17
N SER A 157 -1.06 3.33 -23.86
CA SER A 157 -2.36 2.64 -23.65
C SER A 157 -2.43 1.86 -22.33
N HIS A 158 -3.56 1.20 -22.04
CA HIS A 158 -3.84 0.43 -20.82
C HIS A 158 -3.98 1.23 -19.52
N VAL A 159 -3.68 2.52 -19.52
CA VAL A 159 -3.71 3.34 -18.31
C VAL A 159 -4.69 4.48 -18.48
N SER A 160 -5.66 4.60 -17.59
CA SER A 160 -6.63 5.69 -17.59
C SER A 160 -6.00 7.05 -17.26
N THR A 161 -6.73 8.15 -17.46
CA THR A 161 -6.29 9.48 -17.02
C THR A 161 -6.01 9.53 -15.51
N GLU A 162 -6.78 8.77 -14.72
CA GLU A 162 -6.56 8.62 -13.28
C GLU A 162 -5.38 7.72 -12.92
N GLY A 163 -4.76 7.05 -13.89
CA GLY A 163 -3.58 6.21 -13.67
C GLY A 163 -3.93 4.74 -13.43
N TYR A 164 -5.23 4.40 -13.33
CA TYR A 164 -5.68 3.02 -13.18
C TYR A 164 -5.32 2.19 -14.39
N VAL A 165 -4.80 0.99 -14.14
CA VAL A 165 -4.38 0.07 -15.18
C VAL A 165 -5.52 -0.88 -15.54
N CYS A 166 -5.74 -1.07 -16.84
CA CYS A 166 -6.63 -2.07 -17.40
C CYS A 166 -5.79 -3.06 -18.22
N MET A 167 -5.63 -4.27 -17.69
CA MET A 167 -4.94 -5.37 -18.38
C MET A 167 -5.92 -6.31 -19.10
N GLY A 168 -7.21 -5.94 -19.18
CA GLY A 168 -8.26 -6.80 -19.70
C GLY A 168 -8.32 -8.13 -18.96
N GLY A 169 -8.16 -9.24 -19.69
CA GLY A 169 -8.13 -10.59 -19.13
C GLY A 169 -6.76 -11.04 -18.61
N ASN A 170 -5.69 -10.27 -18.84
CA ASN A 170 -4.34 -10.65 -18.41
C ASN A 170 -4.22 -10.49 -16.88
N LYS A 171 -3.77 -11.55 -16.22
CA LYS A 171 -3.56 -11.57 -14.78
C LYS A 171 -2.08 -11.75 -14.46
N PHE A 172 -1.64 -11.11 -13.39
CA PHE A 172 -0.34 -11.39 -12.82
C PHE A 172 -0.34 -12.79 -12.18
N PRO A 173 0.80 -13.49 -12.20
CA PRO A 173 0.94 -14.73 -11.45
C PRO A 173 0.88 -14.44 -9.94
N ASP A 174 0.45 -15.44 -9.17
CA ASP A 174 0.51 -15.35 -7.72
C ASP A 174 1.95 -15.19 -7.23
N VAL A 175 2.13 -14.36 -6.20
CA VAL A 175 3.42 -14.03 -5.62
C VAL A 175 3.70 -14.92 -4.41
N LYS A 176 4.86 -15.58 -4.40
CA LYS A 176 5.37 -16.34 -3.25
C LYS A 176 6.17 -15.44 -2.31
N ALA A 177 6.86 -14.43 -2.87
CA ALA A 177 7.62 -13.44 -2.12
C ALA A 177 7.54 -12.08 -2.81
N ILE A 178 7.29 -11.01 -2.05
CA ILE A 178 7.10 -9.66 -2.61
C ILE A 178 8.29 -9.15 -3.44
N GLN A 179 9.47 -9.71 -3.22
CA GLN A 179 10.68 -9.41 -4.01
C GLN A 179 10.48 -9.68 -5.51
N GLN A 180 9.59 -10.63 -5.87
CA GLN A 180 9.28 -10.96 -7.27
C GLN A 180 8.62 -9.79 -8.02
N LEU A 181 7.97 -8.85 -7.32
CA LEU A 181 7.35 -7.68 -7.96
C LEU A 181 8.35 -6.80 -8.72
N GLY A 182 9.64 -6.90 -8.39
CA GLY A 182 10.72 -6.21 -9.10
C GLY A 182 10.77 -6.56 -10.60
N THR A 183 10.20 -7.68 -11.04
CA THR A 183 10.16 -8.10 -12.45
C THR A 183 8.78 -8.05 -13.07
N PHE A 184 7.72 -7.80 -12.29
CA PHE A 184 6.34 -7.90 -12.77
C PHE A 184 5.99 -6.87 -13.84
N HIS A 185 6.68 -5.73 -13.88
CA HIS A 185 6.54 -4.74 -14.96
C HIS A 185 6.69 -5.38 -16.36
N THR A 186 7.47 -6.46 -16.50
CA THR A 186 7.62 -7.19 -17.78
C THR A 186 6.32 -7.82 -18.27
N VAL A 187 5.43 -8.27 -17.38
CA VAL A 187 4.11 -8.83 -17.73
C VAL A 187 3.21 -7.74 -18.33
N PHE A 188 3.24 -6.54 -17.74
CA PHE A 188 2.55 -5.37 -18.29
C PHE A 188 3.10 -5.00 -19.66
N LEU A 189 4.42 -4.85 -19.79
CA LEU A 189 5.07 -4.41 -21.02
C LEU A 189 4.99 -5.43 -22.16
N SER A 190 4.84 -6.72 -21.83
CA SER A 190 4.66 -7.80 -22.81
C SER A 190 3.21 -7.92 -23.31
N SER A 191 2.25 -7.24 -22.67
CA SER A 191 0.87 -7.19 -23.14
C SER A 191 0.78 -6.29 -24.37
N PRO A 192 0.09 -6.72 -25.45
CA PRO A 192 -0.03 -5.91 -26.66
C PRO A 192 -0.72 -4.57 -26.37
N PHE A 193 -0.02 -3.47 -26.61
CA PHE A 193 -0.59 -2.13 -26.54
C PHE A 193 -1.62 -1.93 -27.67
N GLN A 194 -2.69 -1.20 -27.38
CA GLN A 194 -3.73 -0.87 -28.34
C GLN A 194 -3.99 0.65 -28.30
N ASP A 195 -5.16 1.08 -28.75
CA ASP A 195 -5.57 2.50 -28.75
C ASP A 195 -6.39 2.89 -27.52
N ASP A 196 -6.56 1.96 -26.58
CA ASP A 196 -7.34 2.16 -25.37
C ASP A 196 -6.75 3.26 -24.48
N TYR A 197 -7.63 4.12 -23.96
CA TYR A 197 -7.27 5.33 -23.18
C TYR A 197 -6.36 6.35 -23.89
N GLY A 198 -6.01 6.14 -25.16
CA GLY A 198 -5.24 7.07 -25.98
C GLY A 198 -3.84 7.43 -25.44
N ALA A 199 -3.11 8.18 -26.26
CA ALA A 199 -1.81 8.73 -25.89
C ALA A 199 -1.97 9.92 -24.91
N LYS A 200 -1.12 9.97 -23.88
CA LYS A 200 -1.13 11.05 -22.87
C LYS A 200 0.20 11.77 -22.86
N THR A 201 0.48 12.44 -23.98
CA THR A 201 1.71 13.20 -24.17
C THR A 201 1.42 14.63 -24.61
N THR A 202 2.38 15.53 -24.43
CA THR A 202 2.29 16.92 -24.92
C THR A 202 2.42 17.03 -26.44
N THR A 203 2.74 15.95 -27.14
CA THR A 203 3.03 15.96 -28.58
C THR A 203 1.80 16.04 -29.48
N GLY A 204 0.62 15.69 -28.97
CA GLY A 204 -0.61 15.57 -29.76
C GLY A 204 -0.64 14.39 -30.75
N LYS A 205 0.40 13.54 -30.77
CA LYS A 205 0.50 12.37 -31.64
C LYS A 205 -0.32 11.19 -31.12
N GLN A 206 -0.77 10.34 -32.04
CA GLN A 206 -1.39 9.07 -31.69
C GLN A 206 -0.36 8.03 -31.22
N ILE A 207 -0.81 6.98 -30.53
CA ILE A 207 0.08 5.97 -29.91
C ILE A 207 1.05 5.37 -30.92
N ARG A 208 0.57 4.97 -32.10
CA ARG A 208 1.41 4.42 -33.17
C ARG A 208 2.52 5.37 -33.62
N GLU A 209 2.20 6.65 -33.76
CA GLU A 209 3.15 7.69 -34.19
C GLU A 209 4.21 7.95 -33.13
N ILE A 210 3.80 7.90 -31.85
CA ILE A 210 4.73 8.00 -30.71
C ILE A 210 5.68 6.79 -30.71
N PHE A 211 5.17 5.56 -30.80
CA PHE A 211 6.03 4.37 -30.87
C PHE A 211 6.96 4.37 -32.08
N THR A 212 6.49 4.86 -33.22
CA THR A 212 7.34 5.02 -34.41
C THR A 212 8.45 6.02 -34.17
N SER A 213 8.16 7.14 -33.49
CA SER A 213 9.15 8.17 -33.15
C SER A 213 10.17 7.67 -32.10
N LEU A 214 9.73 6.82 -31.18
CA LEU A 214 10.54 6.29 -30.07
C LEU A 214 11.31 5.02 -30.41
N LYS A 215 11.08 4.43 -31.59
CA LYS A 215 11.82 3.24 -32.04
C LYS A 215 13.31 3.55 -32.16
N GLY A 216 14.13 2.93 -31.31
CA GLY A 216 15.58 3.16 -31.25
C GLY A 216 15.98 4.47 -30.56
N ASN A 217 15.03 5.19 -29.96
CA ASN A 217 15.26 6.45 -29.27
C ASN A 217 14.78 6.36 -27.81
N ASP A 218 15.42 7.10 -26.91
CA ASP A 218 14.94 7.21 -25.54
C ASP A 218 13.71 8.11 -25.46
N PHE A 219 12.89 7.89 -24.43
CA PHE A 219 11.74 8.73 -24.18
C PHE A 219 12.18 10.17 -23.89
N ASN A 220 11.53 11.17 -24.49
CA ASN A 220 11.78 12.56 -24.16
C ASN A 220 10.89 13.00 -23.00
N ASP A 221 11.48 13.36 -21.86
CA ASP A 221 10.74 13.73 -20.64
C ASP A 221 9.87 14.99 -20.82
N GLU A 222 10.15 15.82 -21.83
CA GLU A 222 9.30 16.97 -22.20
C GLU A 222 7.98 16.56 -22.84
N TRP A 223 7.85 15.28 -23.23
CA TRP A 223 6.60 14.72 -23.73
C TRP A 223 5.63 14.32 -22.61
N LEU A 224 6.09 14.33 -21.35
CA LEU A 224 5.26 13.94 -20.21
C LEU A 224 4.16 14.98 -19.92
N LEU A 225 2.92 14.50 -19.81
CA LEU A 225 1.78 15.31 -19.41
C LEU A 225 1.64 15.33 -17.88
N LYS A 226 1.55 16.52 -17.27
CA LYS A 226 1.51 16.69 -15.81
C LYS A 226 0.16 16.26 -15.23
N LYS A 227 0.16 15.53 -14.10
CA LYS A 227 -1.04 15.02 -13.43
C LYS A 227 -1.55 15.92 -12.27
N ASN A 228 -0.86 17.02 -11.98
CA ASN A 228 -1.11 17.92 -10.83
C ASN A 228 -1.21 17.18 -9.48
N LYS A 229 -0.42 16.13 -9.32
CA LYS A 229 -0.26 15.36 -8.09
C LYS A 229 1.22 15.11 -7.83
N THR A 230 1.57 14.74 -6.60
CA THR A 230 2.90 14.27 -6.21
C THR A 230 2.90 12.78 -5.88
N PHE A 231 4.08 12.21 -5.66
CA PHE A 231 4.23 10.80 -5.29
C PHE A 231 3.53 10.43 -3.98
N ASN A 232 3.44 11.35 -3.00
CA ASN A 232 2.73 11.08 -1.75
C ASN A 232 1.21 10.96 -1.92
N GLU A 233 0.65 11.57 -2.97
CA GLU A 233 -0.77 11.54 -3.31
C GLU A 233 -1.15 10.36 -4.22
N LEU A 234 -0.17 9.49 -4.52
CA LEU A 234 -0.34 8.22 -5.21
C LEU A 234 -0.73 7.11 -4.21
#